data_AF-A0A353RLR6-F1
#
_entry.id   AF-A0A353RLR6-F1
#
_cell.length_a   1.000
_cell.length_b   1.000
_cell.length_c   1.000
_cell.angle_alpha   90.00
_cell.angle_beta   90.00
_cell.angle_gamma   90.00
#
_symmetry.space_group_name_H-M   'P 1'
#
loop_
_entity.id
_entity.type
_entity.pdbx_description
1 polymer ?
#
loop_
_entity_poly.entity_id
_entity_poly.type
_entity_poly.pdbx_seq_one_letter_code
_entity_poly.pdbx_strand_id
1 'polypeptide(L)'
;YPRAVDIIDKPLMDGMNRVGDLFGSGKMFLPQVVKAARTMKKAVAILQPTIEAEKTSLGGSQKAGKILLATVKGDVHDIGKNIVSIVLACNNYEIVDLGVMVPPEKIIDTVHREKPDIVGLSGLITPSLEEMGVVAEEMEKAGFSMPLLIGGATTSKLHTALKIEHRYGHGAVVYVKDASQSPAAVANLMSVDNRDAYLQKVKEEYALLRAGHSLKVTELVSLGEARTYAFRADDSYRPVRPRTMGRVKLDKIGVDTLIPYIDWKFFFPAWNLSAKFHTITRIARHDTAAYEKWKASYRDDEQEKAQEAAKLFYDAQAMLQRFADEQVDYVKAVFGLYEAYSENDTIFIDRTPFPFLRQQKKSDKNEYFSLSDFVASRESEKKDYIGAFAVTAGDGADAQMKQYEEEGDDYSALLMKSLLDRLAETATEWLHEKVRREYWGYAADEQLSIAELFAVKYQGIRPAVGYPSIPDQTVNFLLHKLLATEEIGISLTENGVMYPNASVSGLFFAHPDSKYFSIGEITEEQLDDYARRKNVKPEEIRKFLLANLG
;
A
#
# COMPACT_ATOMS: atom_id res chain seq x y z
N TYR A 1 13.43 33.95 -24.75
CA TYR A 1 14.05 32.89 -25.56
C TYR A 1 13.49 32.96 -26.97
N PRO A 2 14.24 32.57 -28.01
CA PRO A 2 13.83 32.74 -29.41
C PRO A 2 12.59 31.94 -29.82
N ARG A 3 12.41 30.74 -29.23
CA ARG A 3 11.23 29.88 -29.43
C ARG A 3 10.63 29.50 -28.08
N ALA A 4 9.35 29.16 -28.04
CA ALA A 4 8.70 28.68 -26.82
C ALA A 4 9.33 27.37 -26.32
N VAL A 5 9.72 26.47 -27.25
CA VAL A 5 10.41 25.22 -26.91
C VAL A 5 11.79 25.45 -26.25
N ASP A 6 12.48 26.53 -26.62
CA ASP A 6 13.79 26.86 -26.03
C ASP A 6 13.68 27.24 -24.54
N ILE A 7 12.49 27.65 -24.08
CA ILE A 7 12.21 27.90 -22.66
C ILE A 7 12.12 26.58 -21.89
N ILE A 8 11.56 25.54 -22.53
CA ILE A 8 11.52 24.19 -21.96
C ILE A 8 12.94 23.61 -21.92
N ASP A 9 13.59 23.54 -23.08
CA ASP A 9 14.84 22.80 -23.25
C ASP A 9 16.04 23.43 -22.52
N LYS A 10 15.97 24.72 -22.18
CA LYS A 10 17.06 25.44 -21.49
C LYS A 10 16.73 25.72 -20.02
N PRO A 11 16.11 26.86 -19.64
CA PRO A 11 16.02 27.23 -18.23
C PRO A 11 15.18 26.26 -17.39
N LEU A 12 14.11 25.71 -17.97
CA LEU A 12 13.25 24.78 -17.25
C LEU A 12 13.96 23.44 -17.04
N MET A 13 14.56 22.87 -18.10
CA MET A 13 15.35 21.65 -17.98
C MET A 13 16.60 21.82 -17.11
N ASP A 14 17.31 22.96 -17.19
CA ASP A 14 18.43 23.28 -16.29
C ASP A 14 17.99 23.28 -14.82
N GLY A 15 16.81 23.85 -14.54
CA GLY A 15 16.20 23.80 -13.22
C GLY A 15 15.91 22.37 -12.77
N MET A 16 15.32 21.55 -13.64
CA MET A 16 14.98 20.16 -13.32
C MET A 16 16.21 19.26 -13.16
N ASN A 17 17.26 19.46 -13.96
CA ASN A 17 18.55 18.78 -13.81
C ASN A 17 19.17 19.09 -12.44
N ARG A 18 19.16 20.36 -12.02
CA ARG A 18 19.62 20.75 -10.69
C ARG A 18 18.79 20.11 -9.57
N VAL A 19 17.47 19.98 -9.76
CA VAL A 19 16.60 19.26 -8.81
C VAL A 19 17.01 17.79 -8.72
N GLY A 20 17.28 17.14 -9.86
CA GLY A 20 17.79 15.77 -9.94
C GLY A 20 19.11 15.60 -9.19
N ASP A 21 20.07 16.48 -9.43
CA ASP A 21 21.39 16.46 -8.77
C ASP A 21 21.28 16.65 -7.24
N LEU A 22 20.44 17.59 -6.79
CA LEU A 22 20.21 17.83 -5.37
C LEU A 22 19.49 16.65 -4.70
N PHE A 23 18.52 16.04 -5.40
CA PHE A 23 17.82 14.86 -4.89
C PHE A 23 18.76 13.65 -4.81
N GLY A 24 19.55 13.39 -5.86
CA GLY A 24 20.53 12.30 -5.90
C GLY A 24 21.66 12.46 -4.87
N SER A 25 22.05 13.71 -4.56
CA SER A 25 23.02 14.01 -3.49
C SER A 25 22.40 14.12 -2.08
N GLY A 26 21.09 13.94 -1.95
CA GLY A 26 20.38 13.97 -0.67
C GLY A 26 20.23 15.36 -0.04
N LYS A 27 20.34 16.43 -0.84
CA LYS A 27 20.16 17.85 -0.45
C LYS A 27 18.75 18.39 -0.76
N MET A 28 17.95 17.62 -1.49
CA MET A 28 16.54 17.90 -1.76
C MET A 28 15.74 16.63 -1.50
N PHE A 29 14.48 16.77 -1.09
CA PHE A 29 13.63 15.65 -0.68
C PHE A 29 12.37 15.59 -1.52
N LEU A 30 11.68 14.44 -1.45
CA LEU A 30 10.54 14.15 -2.30
C LEU A 30 9.45 15.25 -2.29
N PRO A 31 9.03 15.83 -1.14
CA PRO A 31 8.05 16.93 -1.14
C PRO A 31 8.46 18.11 -2.03
N GLN A 32 9.74 18.45 -2.05
CA GLN A 32 10.27 19.55 -2.84
C GLN A 32 10.36 19.17 -4.32
N VAL A 33 10.79 17.93 -4.63
CA VAL A 33 10.87 17.43 -6.01
C VAL A 33 9.49 17.47 -6.67
N VAL A 34 8.44 17.05 -5.96
CA VAL A 34 7.06 17.11 -6.47
C VAL A 34 6.58 18.56 -6.63
N LYS A 35 6.94 19.47 -5.71
CA LYS A 35 6.65 20.91 -5.87
C LYS A 35 7.38 21.53 -7.07
N ALA A 36 8.61 21.10 -7.36
CA ALA A 36 9.35 21.54 -8.54
C ALA A 36 8.71 21.00 -9.83
N ALA A 37 8.33 19.72 -9.86
CA ALA A 37 7.60 19.11 -10.98
C ALA A 37 6.28 19.84 -11.29
N ARG A 38 5.52 20.21 -10.24
CA ARG A 38 4.32 21.06 -10.39
C ARG A 38 4.64 22.39 -11.07
N THR A 39 5.72 23.05 -10.69
CA THR A 39 6.13 24.32 -11.29
C THR A 39 6.49 24.14 -12.76
N MET A 40 7.21 23.06 -13.09
CA MET A 40 7.54 22.66 -14.45
C MET A 40 6.28 22.43 -15.31
N LYS A 41 5.33 21.60 -14.83
CA LYS A 41 4.07 21.34 -15.54
C LYS A 41 3.27 22.62 -15.79
N LYS A 42 3.13 23.49 -14.79
CA LYS A 42 2.42 24.78 -14.94
C LYS A 42 3.10 25.68 -15.96
N ALA A 43 4.44 25.73 -15.98
CA ALA A 43 5.18 26.49 -16.99
C ALA A 43 4.96 25.92 -18.41
N VAL A 44 5.03 24.59 -18.57
CA VAL A 44 4.77 23.94 -19.86
C VAL A 44 3.33 24.19 -20.33
N ALA A 45 2.34 24.11 -19.44
CA ALA A 45 0.94 24.38 -19.77
C ALA A 45 0.72 25.80 -20.32
N ILE A 46 1.44 26.81 -19.78
CA ILE A 46 1.42 28.19 -20.29
C ILE A 46 2.04 28.27 -21.69
N LEU A 47 3.11 27.50 -21.95
CA LEU A 47 3.84 27.52 -23.22
C LEU A 47 3.16 26.69 -24.32
N GLN A 48 2.33 25.71 -23.95
CA GLN A 48 1.71 24.73 -24.85
C GLN A 48 1.00 25.38 -26.06
N PRO A 49 0.14 26.41 -25.91
CA PRO A 49 -0.55 27.02 -27.06
C PRO A 49 0.43 27.66 -28.05
N THR A 50 1.50 28.29 -27.55
CA THR A 50 2.54 28.90 -28.38
C THR A 50 3.38 27.84 -29.08
N ILE A 51 3.73 26.75 -28.39
CA ILE A 51 4.45 25.61 -28.97
C ILE A 51 3.63 24.97 -30.09
N GLU A 52 2.32 24.80 -29.91
CA GLU A 52 1.42 24.26 -30.93
C GLU A 52 1.32 25.17 -32.16
N ALA A 53 1.26 26.49 -31.95
CA ALA A 53 1.32 27.47 -33.04
C ALA A 53 2.66 27.40 -33.81
N GLU A 54 3.78 27.26 -33.09
CA GLU A 54 5.14 27.14 -33.66
C GLU A 54 5.36 25.79 -34.36
N LYS A 55 4.75 24.69 -33.87
CA LYS A 55 4.89 23.31 -34.39
C LYS A 55 4.41 23.12 -35.83
N THR A 56 3.60 24.04 -36.36
CA THR A 56 3.23 24.07 -37.78
C THR A 56 4.45 24.28 -38.71
N SER A 57 5.65 24.53 -38.15
CA SER A 57 6.85 24.92 -38.91
C SER A 57 8.15 24.13 -38.63
N LEU A 58 8.07 22.86 -38.17
CA LEU A 58 9.14 21.82 -38.04
C LEU A 58 9.71 21.59 -36.62
N GLY A 59 9.82 20.29 -36.26
CA GLY A 59 10.78 19.70 -35.31
C GLY A 59 10.44 19.79 -33.81
N GLY A 60 9.84 18.74 -33.23
CA GLY A 60 9.56 18.64 -31.79
C GLY A 60 10.80 18.50 -30.89
N SER A 61 10.66 18.79 -29.59
CA SER A 61 11.72 18.62 -28.57
C SER A 61 12.19 17.16 -28.48
N GLN A 62 13.50 16.93 -28.44
CA GLN A 62 14.06 15.58 -28.19
C GLN A 62 13.94 15.21 -26.70
N LYS A 63 13.20 14.13 -26.42
CA LYS A 63 13.08 13.51 -25.08
C LYS A 63 14.24 12.53 -24.84
N ALA A 64 14.60 12.30 -23.58
CA ALA A 64 15.70 11.40 -23.20
C ALA A 64 15.38 9.91 -23.39
N GLY A 65 14.10 9.58 -23.54
CA GLY A 65 13.57 8.23 -23.73
C GLY A 65 12.09 8.19 -23.35
N LYS A 66 11.39 7.14 -23.75
CA LYS A 66 9.98 6.90 -23.44
C LYS A 66 9.83 5.71 -22.50
N ILE A 67 9.07 5.88 -21.43
CA ILE A 67 8.86 4.87 -20.40
C ILE A 67 7.36 4.64 -20.23
N LEU A 68 6.94 3.38 -20.29
CA LEU A 68 5.58 2.96 -20.00
C LEU A 68 5.50 2.52 -18.54
N LEU A 69 4.56 3.07 -17.77
CA LEU A 69 4.30 2.68 -16.38
C LEU A 69 2.88 2.14 -16.23
N ALA A 70 2.72 1.06 -15.48
CA ALA A 70 1.41 0.48 -15.18
C ALA A 70 1.38 -0.13 -13.77
N THR A 71 0.28 0.09 -13.03
CA THR A 71 -0.05 -0.78 -11.89
C THR A 71 -0.76 -2.01 -12.44
N VAL A 72 -0.26 -3.20 -12.09
CA VAL A 72 -0.68 -4.46 -12.69
C VAL A 72 -2.14 -4.81 -12.42
N LYS A 73 -2.66 -5.79 -13.16
CA LYS A 73 -4.05 -6.24 -13.10
C LYS A 73 -4.49 -6.54 -11.67
N GLY A 74 -5.69 -6.08 -11.33
CA GLY A 74 -6.33 -6.34 -10.03
C GLY A 74 -5.77 -5.53 -8.86
N ASP A 75 -4.73 -4.70 -9.06
CA ASP A 75 -4.19 -3.77 -8.07
C ASP A 75 -4.55 -2.33 -8.43
N VAL A 76 -4.85 -1.53 -7.40
CA VAL A 76 -5.35 -0.15 -7.51
C VAL A 76 -4.36 0.86 -6.94
N HIS A 77 -3.35 0.42 -6.20
CA HIS A 77 -2.45 1.32 -5.49
C HIS A 77 -1.42 1.92 -6.43
N ASP A 78 -1.36 3.26 -6.48
CA ASP A 78 -0.56 3.99 -7.48
C ASP A 78 0.31 5.10 -6.90
N ILE A 79 0.28 5.35 -5.59
CA ILE A 79 1.08 6.40 -4.92
C ILE A 79 2.56 6.29 -5.31
N GLY A 80 3.15 5.10 -5.16
CA GLY A 80 4.54 4.83 -5.51
C GLY A 80 4.82 5.00 -7.01
N LYS A 81 3.93 4.50 -7.88
CA LYS A 81 4.02 4.65 -9.34
C LYS A 81 4.00 6.13 -9.75
N ASN A 82 3.10 6.93 -9.17
CA ASN A 82 2.95 8.33 -9.49
C ASN A 82 4.19 9.12 -9.05
N ILE A 83 4.78 8.78 -7.90
CA ILE A 83 6.06 9.34 -7.48
C ILE A 83 7.17 9.01 -8.50
N VAL A 84 7.28 7.75 -8.94
CA VAL A 84 8.25 7.34 -9.97
C VAL A 84 8.03 8.09 -11.28
N SER A 85 6.78 8.19 -11.74
CA SER A 85 6.37 8.95 -12.93
C SER A 85 6.84 10.40 -12.86
N ILE A 86 6.56 11.09 -11.74
CA ILE A 86 6.97 12.47 -11.50
C ILE A 86 8.50 12.58 -11.54
N VAL A 87 9.20 11.73 -10.80
CA VAL A 87 10.67 11.76 -10.71
C VAL A 87 11.33 11.48 -12.06
N LEU A 88 10.82 10.55 -12.87
CA LEU A 88 11.36 10.28 -14.20
C LEU A 88 11.02 11.40 -15.19
N ALA A 89 9.82 11.99 -15.13
CA ALA A 89 9.50 13.17 -15.91
C ALA A 89 10.42 14.36 -15.59
N CYS A 90 10.84 14.53 -14.32
CA CYS A 90 11.85 15.50 -13.93
C CYS A 90 13.22 15.27 -14.59
N ASN A 91 13.51 14.05 -15.04
CA ASN A 91 14.76 13.69 -15.73
C ASN A 91 14.59 13.64 -17.26
N ASN A 92 13.62 14.38 -17.81
CA ASN A 92 13.34 14.51 -19.24
C ASN A 92 12.86 13.23 -19.96
N TYR A 93 12.35 12.24 -19.22
CA TYR A 93 11.71 11.07 -19.82
C TYR A 93 10.26 11.38 -20.19
N GLU A 94 9.79 10.85 -21.32
CA GLU A 94 8.37 10.81 -21.67
C GLU A 94 7.71 9.64 -20.95
N ILE A 95 6.65 9.91 -20.19
CA ILE A 95 5.97 8.90 -19.39
C ILE A 95 4.60 8.60 -19.99
N VAL A 96 4.37 7.34 -20.32
CA VAL A 96 3.05 6.80 -20.68
C VAL A 96 2.53 6.02 -19.47
N ASP A 97 1.67 6.65 -18.67
CA ASP A 97 1.05 6.02 -17.51
C ASP A 97 -0.28 5.39 -17.91
N LEU A 98 -0.38 4.06 -17.83
CA LEU A 98 -1.61 3.32 -18.15
C LEU A 98 -2.62 3.28 -17.00
N GLY A 99 -2.27 3.85 -15.85
CA GLY A 99 -3.10 3.87 -14.65
C GLY A 99 -3.00 2.56 -13.86
N VAL A 100 -4.15 2.12 -13.34
CA VAL A 100 -4.25 0.98 -12.43
C VAL A 100 -5.12 -0.13 -13.00
N MET A 101 -5.02 -1.32 -12.40
CA MET A 101 -5.70 -2.54 -12.85
C MET A 101 -5.46 -2.84 -14.33
N VAL A 102 -4.23 -2.61 -14.82
CA VAL A 102 -3.92 -2.70 -16.25
C VAL A 102 -3.67 -4.18 -16.61
N PRO A 103 -4.48 -4.77 -17.51
CA PRO A 103 -4.28 -6.16 -17.91
C PRO A 103 -3.06 -6.31 -18.83
N PRO A 104 -2.38 -7.48 -18.84
CA PRO A 104 -1.19 -7.71 -19.65
C PRO A 104 -1.38 -7.36 -21.14
N GLU A 105 -2.51 -7.71 -21.73
CA GLU A 105 -2.82 -7.46 -23.14
C GLU A 105 -2.76 -5.96 -23.47
N LYS A 106 -3.33 -5.13 -22.59
CA LYS A 106 -3.30 -3.66 -22.77
C LYS A 106 -1.88 -3.09 -22.64
N ILE A 107 -1.04 -3.70 -21.79
CA ILE A 107 0.38 -3.33 -21.68
C ILE A 107 1.08 -3.66 -22.99
N ILE A 108 0.98 -4.90 -23.46
CA ILE A 108 1.59 -5.38 -24.71
C ILE A 108 1.13 -4.56 -25.93
N ASP A 109 -0.17 -4.32 -26.07
CA ASP A 109 -0.75 -3.49 -27.14
C ASP A 109 -0.19 -2.06 -27.12
N THR A 110 -0.05 -1.49 -25.92
CA THR A 110 0.52 -0.15 -25.76
C THR A 110 2.01 -0.15 -26.06
N VAL A 111 2.77 -1.20 -25.69
CA VAL A 111 4.18 -1.33 -26.06
C VAL A 111 4.33 -1.34 -27.59
N HIS A 112 3.48 -2.06 -28.31
CA HIS A 112 3.47 -2.04 -29.78
C HIS A 112 3.16 -0.65 -30.36
N ARG A 113 2.15 0.05 -29.80
CA ARG A 113 1.71 1.36 -30.28
C ARG A 113 2.72 2.47 -29.98
N GLU A 114 3.12 2.59 -28.72
CA GLU A 114 3.91 3.71 -28.21
C GLU A 114 5.41 3.50 -28.38
N LYS A 115 5.86 2.25 -28.53
CA LYS A 115 7.26 1.83 -28.64
C LYS A 115 8.14 2.42 -27.52
N PRO A 116 7.80 2.15 -26.24
CA PRO A 116 8.60 2.63 -25.13
C PRO A 116 9.96 1.95 -25.11
N ASP A 117 10.97 2.66 -24.62
CA ASP A 117 12.32 2.15 -24.40
C ASP A 117 12.41 1.28 -23.14
N ILE A 118 11.52 1.49 -22.16
CA ILE A 118 11.44 0.74 -20.90
C ILE A 118 9.96 0.56 -20.49
N VAL A 119 9.64 -0.61 -19.94
CA VAL A 119 8.36 -0.87 -19.27
C VAL A 119 8.59 -0.97 -17.76
N GLY A 120 7.74 -0.34 -16.94
CA GLY A 120 7.77 -0.42 -15.49
C GLY A 120 6.45 -0.87 -14.90
N LEU A 121 6.51 -1.86 -14.01
CA LEU A 121 5.34 -2.43 -13.33
C LEU A 121 5.34 -2.08 -11.85
N SER A 122 4.16 -1.75 -11.33
CA SER A 122 3.92 -1.46 -9.92
C SER A 122 2.90 -2.42 -9.31
N GLY A 123 3.13 -2.82 -8.05
CA GLY A 123 2.22 -3.66 -7.27
C GLY A 123 2.43 -3.51 -5.77
N LEU A 124 1.35 -3.55 -5.01
CA LEU A 124 1.30 -3.41 -3.56
C LEU A 124 0.83 -4.68 -2.84
N ILE A 125 0.03 -5.53 -3.48
CA ILE A 125 -0.51 -6.77 -2.87
C ILE A 125 0.21 -8.03 -3.38
N THR A 126 0.05 -9.14 -2.65
CA THR A 126 0.69 -10.43 -3.02
C THR A 126 0.27 -10.94 -4.41
N PRO A 127 -1.02 -10.91 -4.82
CA PRO A 127 -1.42 -11.31 -6.17
C PRO A 127 -0.72 -10.53 -7.29
N SER A 128 -0.34 -9.27 -7.05
CA SER A 128 0.35 -8.42 -8.02
C SER A 128 1.70 -8.98 -8.45
N LEU A 129 2.35 -9.77 -7.59
CA LEU A 129 3.63 -10.41 -7.90
C LEU A 129 3.51 -11.45 -9.03
N GLU A 130 2.43 -12.23 -9.03
CA GLU A 130 2.20 -13.20 -10.11
C GLU A 130 1.83 -12.49 -11.41
N GLU A 131 1.01 -11.44 -11.35
CA GLU A 131 0.65 -10.62 -12.52
C GLU A 131 1.90 -9.99 -13.17
N MET A 132 2.90 -9.58 -12.39
CA MET A 132 4.20 -9.14 -12.93
C MET A 132 4.94 -10.25 -13.67
N GLY A 133 4.88 -11.49 -13.16
CA GLY A 133 5.41 -12.67 -13.83
C GLY A 133 4.69 -12.97 -15.15
N VAL A 134 3.36 -12.86 -15.18
CA VAL A 134 2.53 -13.00 -16.39
C VAL A 134 2.92 -11.96 -17.44
N VAL A 135 3.06 -10.69 -17.05
CA VAL A 135 3.50 -9.64 -17.99
C VAL A 135 4.90 -9.94 -18.56
N ALA A 136 5.82 -10.43 -17.73
CA ALA A 136 7.16 -10.83 -18.18
C ALA A 136 7.09 -11.97 -19.23
N GLU A 137 6.25 -12.98 -19.01
CA GLU A 137 6.02 -14.07 -19.98
C GLU A 137 5.35 -13.58 -21.27
N GLU A 138 4.36 -12.70 -21.19
CA GLU A 138 3.71 -12.14 -22.37
C GLU A 138 4.65 -11.25 -23.18
N MET A 139 5.54 -10.50 -22.51
CA MET A 139 6.60 -9.74 -23.18
C MET A 139 7.60 -10.66 -23.89
N GLU A 140 7.96 -11.79 -23.28
CA GLU A 140 8.80 -12.82 -23.88
C GLU A 140 8.15 -13.42 -25.14
N LYS A 141 6.87 -13.82 -25.04
CA LYS A 141 6.09 -14.38 -26.17
C LYS A 141 5.95 -13.39 -27.32
N ALA A 142 5.83 -12.09 -27.00
CA ALA A 142 5.79 -11.02 -27.99
C ALA A 142 7.16 -10.70 -28.62
N GLY A 143 8.24 -11.33 -28.15
CA GLY A 143 9.60 -11.15 -28.68
C GLY A 143 10.22 -9.80 -28.33
N PHE A 144 9.77 -9.19 -27.23
CA PHE A 144 10.32 -7.93 -26.76
C PHE A 144 11.70 -8.11 -26.11
N SER A 145 12.53 -7.06 -26.18
CA SER A 145 13.89 -7.07 -25.61
C SER A 145 14.22 -5.82 -24.79
N MET A 146 13.27 -4.88 -24.67
CA MET A 146 13.46 -3.71 -23.83
C MET A 146 13.49 -4.10 -22.34
N PRO A 147 14.17 -3.31 -21.48
CA PRO A 147 14.16 -3.56 -20.05
C PRO A 147 12.77 -3.48 -19.41
N LEU A 148 12.53 -4.37 -18.44
CA LEU A 148 11.37 -4.43 -17.57
C LEU A 148 11.77 -4.05 -16.14
N LEU A 149 11.23 -2.95 -15.62
CA LEU A 149 11.41 -2.51 -14.25
C LEU A 149 10.31 -3.07 -13.35
N ILE A 150 10.70 -3.63 -12.20
CA ILE A 150 9.78 -4.16 -11.18
C ILE A 150 9.89 -3.32 -9.92
N GLY A 151 8.77 -2.84 -9.39
CA GLY A 151 8.73 -2.06 -8.15
C GLY A 151 7.38 -2.12 -7.43
N GLY A 152 7.34 -1.56 -6.22
CA GLY A 152 6.16 -1.53 -5.35
C GLY A 152 6.35 -2.32 -4.04
N ALA A 153 5.43 -2.17 -3.09
CA ALA A 153 5.65 -2.53 -1.68
C ALA A 153 5.89 -4.02 -1.43
N THR A 154 5.23 -4.90 -2.20
CA THR A 154 5.39 -6.35 -2.10
C THR A 154 6.57 -6.89 -2.91
N THR A 155 7.13 -6.08 -3.80
CA THR A 155 8.25 -6.50 -4.64
C THR A 155 9.56 -6.51 -3.86
N SER A 156 10.47 -7.41 -4.25
CA SER A 156 11.81 -7.46 -3.69
C SER A 156 12.82 -7.94 -4.71
N LYS A 157 14.10 -7.63 -4.47
CA LYS A 157 15.20 -8.11 -5.30
C LYS A 157 15.23 -9.65 -5.37
N LEU A 158 15.02 -10.29 -4.22
CA LEU A 158 15.00 -11.75 -4.11
C LEU A 158 13.84 -12.37 -4.90
N HIS A 159 12.62 -11.85 -4.72
CA HIS A 159 11.45 -12.35 -5.45
C HIS A 159 11.62 -12.17 -6.97
N THR A 160 12.09 -11.00 -7.40
CA THR A 160 12.35 -10.71 -8.83
C THR A 160 13.34 -11.71 -9.42
N ALA A 161 14.47 -11.95 -8.72
CA ALA A 161 15.49 -12.92 -9.15
C ALA A 161 14.99 -14.37 -9.19
N LEU A 162 14.12 -14.78 -8.26
CA LEU A 162 13.64 -16.15 -8.15
C LEU A 162 12.45 -16.45 -9.07
N LYS A 163 11.51 -15.50 -9.21
CA LYS A 163 10.17 -15.77 -9.74
C LYS A 163 9.85 -15.05 -11.05
N ILE A 164 10.54 -13.94 -11.39
CA ILE A 164 10.19 -13.09 -12.54
C ILE A 164 11.28 -13.10 -13.62
N GLU A 165 12.56 -12.89 -13.26
CA GLU A 165 13.64 -12.66 -14.24
C GLU A 165 13.78 -13.79 -15.28
N HIS A 166 13.66 -15.04 -14.86
CA HIS A 166 13.78 -16.19 -15.75
C HIS A 166 12.61 -16.35 -16.74
N ARG A 167 11.50 -15.62 -16.55
CA ARG A 167 10.32 -15.64 -17.42
C ARG A 167 10.45 -14.71 -18.63
N TYR A 168 11.46 -13.82 -18.64
CA TYR A 168 11.73 -12.87 -19.73
C TYR A 168 13.22 -12.92 -20.11
N GLY A 169 13.55 -13.82 -21.04
CA GLY A 169 14.92 -14.10 -21.45
C GLY A 169 15.45 -13.17 -22.55
N HIS A 170 14.57 -12.60 -23.38
CA HIS A 170 14.96 -11.70 -24.47
C HIS A 170 15.32 -10.28 -23.98
N GLY A 171 14.81 -9.87 -22.83
CA GLY A 171 15.12 -8.58 -22.21
C GLY A 171 15.73 -8.70 -20.81
N ALA A 172 15.91 -7.56 -20.15
CA ALA A 172 16.42 -7.50 -18.79
C ALA A 172 15.29 -7.21 -17.80
N VAL A 173 15.24 -7.90 -16.68
CA VAL A 173 14.33 -7.59 -15.56
C VAL A 173 15.14 -6.95 -14.44
N VAL A 174 14.75 -5.75 -14.00
CA VAL A 174 15.47 -4.99 -12.97
C VAL A 174 14.52 -4.52 -11.88
N TYR A 175 14.73 -5.02 -10.66
CA TYR A 175 14.09 -4.51 -9.45
C TYR A 175 14.62 -3.13 -9.08
N VAL A 176 13.71 -2.17 -8.86
CA VAL A 176 14.01 -0.83 -8.35
C VAL A 176 13.25 -0.62 -7.05
N LYS A 177 14.01 -0.37 -5.98
CA LYS A 177 13.46 -0.31 -4.61
C LYS A 177 12.50 0.85 -4.40
N ASP A 178 12.87 2.04 -4.87
CA ASP A 178 12.13 3.27 -4.64
C ASP A 178 12.44 4.30 -5.73
N ALA A 179 11.64 5.36 -5.79
CA ALA A 179 11.74 6.38 -6.82
C ALA A 179 13.07 7.15 -6.84
N SER A 180 13.83 7.17 -5.74
CA SER A 180 15.15 7.83 -5.72
C SER A 180 16.19 7.08 -6.55
N GLN A 181 16.00 5.78 -6.75
CA GLN A 181 16.89 4.93 -7.53
C GLN A 181 16.45 4.82 -8.99
N SER A 182 15.20 5.17 -9.33
CA SER A 182 14.65 5.06 -10.68
C SER A 182 15.45 5.85 -11.73
N PRO A 183 15.82 7.14 -11.52
CA PRO A 183 16.61 7.88 -12.52
C PRO A 183 17.95 7.22 -12.83
N ALA A 184 18.69 6.79 -11.81
CA ALA A 184 19.99 6.16 -12.00
C ALA A 184 19.87 4.79 -12.70
N ALA A 185 18.85 3.99 -12.36
CA ALA A 185 18.59 2.71 -13.02
C ALA A 185 18.24 2.91 -14.50
N VAL A 186 17.30 3.83 -14.80
CA VAL A 186 16.89 4.15 -16.18
C VAL A 186 18.06 4.70 -16.98
N ALA A 187 18.82 5.66 -16.44
CA ALA A 187 19.97 6.24 -17.12
C ALA A 187 21.04 5.19 -17.49
N ASN A 188 21.31 4.24 -16.59
CA ASN A 188 22.23 3.14 -16.88
C ASN A 188 21.69 2.19 -17.95
N LEU A 189 20.38 1.91 -17.94
CA LEU A 189 19.74 1.03 -18.93
C LEU A 189 19.66 1.65 -20.33
N MET A 190 19.57 2.97 -20.41
CA MET A 190 19.51 3.73 -21.67
C MET A 190 20.89 4.11 -22.22
N SER A 191 21.95 4.04 -21.41
CA SER A 191 23.30 4.42 -21.80
C SER A 191 23.96 3.37 -22.70
N VAL A 192 24.44 3.78 -23.87
CA VAL A 192 25.16 2.88 -24.80
C VAL A 192 26.43 2.29 -24.16
N ASP A 193 27.15 3.07 -23.35
CA ASP A 193 28.43 2.64 -22.78
C ASP A 193 28.27 1.84 -21.48
N ASN A 194 27.24 2.14 -20.68
CA ASN A 194 27.08 1.56 -19.34
C ASN A 194 26.08 0.41 -19.27
N ARG A 195 25.19 0.27 -20.28
CA ARG A 195 24.08 -0.70 -20.25
C ARG A 195 24.58 -2.12 -20.04
N ASP A 196 25.53 -2.60 -20.83
CA ASP A 196 25.97 -3.99 -20.77
C ASP A 196 26.64 -4.32 -19.43
N ALA A 197 27.48 -3.40 -18.92
CA ALA A 197 28.12 -3.55 -17.62
C ALA A 197 27.10 -3.55 -16.47
N TYR A 198 26.09 -2.68 -16.54
CA TYR A 198 25.01 -2.62 -15.54
C TYR A 198 24.16 -3.89 -15.57
N LEU A 199 23.77 -4.37 -16.75
CA LEU A 199 22.99 -5.61 -16.91
C LEU A 199 23.76 -6.83 -16.41
N GLN A 200 25.05 -6.92 -16.71
CA GLN A 200 25.91 -8.00 -16.21
C GLN A 200 25.95 -8.01 -14.67
N LYS A 201 26.13 -6.84 -14.06
CA LYS A 201 26.11 -6.70 -12.59
C LYS A 201 24.78 -7.15 -11.98
N VAL A 202 23.65 -6.78 -12.59
CA VAL A 202 22.31 -7.19 -12.11
C VAL A 202 22.15 -8.72 -12.23
N LYS A 203 22.55 -9.31 -13.35
CA LYS A 203 22.50 -10.77 -13.57
C LYS A 203 23.35 -11.55 -12.56
N GLU A 204 24.57 -11.07 -12.30
CA GLU A 204 25.45 -11.67 -11.28
C GLU A 204 24.86 -11.57 -9.88
N GLU A 205 24.29 -10.40 -9.52
CA GLU A 205 23.61 -10.22 -8.24
C GLU A 205 22.42 -11.18 -8.10
N TYR A 206 21.63 -11.37 -9.15
CA TYR A 206 20.48 -12.29 -9.13
C TYR A 206 20.91 -13.75 -9.07
N ALA A 207 21.98 -14.12 -9.80
CA ALA A 207 22.57 -15.45 -9.70
C ALA A 207 23.09 -15.74 -8.29
N LEU A 208 23.74 -14.77 -7.63
CA LEU A 208 24.19 -14.88 -6.24
C LEU A 208 23.02 -14.99 -5.27
N LEU A 209 21.95 -14.22 -5.46
CA LEU A 209 20.75 -14.33 -4.63
C LEU A 209 20.09 -15.71 -4.78
N ARG A 210 20.02 -16.24 -6.00
CA ARG A 210 19.51 -17.60 -6.25
C ARG A 210 20.39 -18.68 -5.62
N ALA A 211 21.71 -18.57 -5.75
CA ALA A 211 22.66 -19.54 -5.20
C ALA A 211 22.76 -19.46 -3.66
N GLY A 212 22.72 -18.24 -3.12
CA GLY A 212 22.76 -17.95 -1.68
C GLY A 212 21.43 -18.20 -0.98
N HIS A 213 20.33 -18.26 -1.73
CA HIS A 213 19.08 -18.84 -1.28
C HIS A 213 19.21 -20.37 -1.27
N SER A 214 20.08 -20.88 -0.38
CA SER A 214 19.89 -22.23 0.12
C SER A 214 18.50 -22.26 0.71
N LEU A 215 17.69 -23.24 0.32
CA LEU A 215 16.40 -23.51 0.91
C LEU A 215 16.62 -23.67 2.41
N LYS A 216 16.50 -22.60 3.20
CA LYS A 216 16.17 -22.72 4.61
C LYS A 216 14.78 -23.30 4.59
N VAL A 217 14.71 -24.63 4.52
CA VAL A 217 13.48 -25.36 4.68
C VAL A 217 13.02 -25.01 6.08
N THR A 218 12.06 -24.11 6.18
CA THR A 218 11.38 -23.85 7.44
C THR A 218 10.77 -25.19 7.83
N GLU A 219 11.19 -25.74 8.96
CA GLU A 219 10.60 -27.00 9.43
C GLU A 219 9.13 -26.72 9.79
N LEU A 220 8.22 -27.33 9.06
CA LEU A 220 6.78 -27.21 9.27
C LEU A 220 6.23 -28.46 9.95
N VAL A 221 5.33 -28.27 10.91
CA VAL A 221 4.53 -29.36 11.48
C VAL A 221 3.32 -29.67 10.59
N SER A 222 2.79 -30.89 10.70
CA SER A 222 1.54 -31.25 10.01
C SER A 222 0.36 -30.38 10.47
N LEU A 223 -0.69 -30.27 9.65
CA LEU A 223 -1.87 -29.50 10.05
C LEU A 223 -2.56 -30.11 11.28
N GLY A 224 -2.59 -31.44 11.38
CA GLY A 224 -3.13 -32.15 12.54
C GLY A 224 -2.34 -31.89 13.83
N GLU A 225 -1.01 -31.85 13.75
CA GLU A 225 -0.16 -31.48 14.88
C GLU A 225 -0.38 -30.02 15.30
N ALA A 226 -0.42 -29.09 14.34
CA ALA A 226 -0.69 -27.68 14.60
C ALA A 226 -2.05 -27.48 15.31
N ARG A 227 -3.10 -28.19 14.88
CA ARG A 227 -4.43 -28.16 15.50
C ARG A 227 -4.45 -28.75 16.92
N THR A 228 -3.63 -29.76 17.20
CA THR A 228 -3.51 -30.37 18.53
C THR A 228 -2.97 -29.36 19.55
N TYR A 229 -2.00 -28.55 19.11
CA TYR A 229 -1.32 -27.51 19.86
C TYR A 229 -1.89 -26.10 19.60
N ALA A 230 -3.19 -26.04 19.27
CA ALA A 230 -3.93 -24.79 19.14
C ALA A 230 -4.03 -24.05 20.48
N PHE A 231 -4.17 -22.72 20.42
CA PHE A 231 -4.51 -21.95 21.62
C PHE A 231 -5.87 -22.40 22.17
N ARG A 232 -5.94 -22.60 23.48
CA ARG A 232 -7.18 -22.91 24.19
C ARG A 232 -7.42 -21.83 25.22
N ALA A 233 -8.54 -21.12 25.06
CA ALA A 233 -8.99 -20.14 26.02
C ALA A 233 -9.23 -20.80 27.40
N ASP A 234 -9.00 -20.03 28.46
CA ASP A 234 -9.30 -20.46 29.83
C ASP A 234 -10.81 -20.74 29.99
N ASP A 235 -11.17 -21.83 30.66
CA ASP A 235 -12.56 -22.20 30.92
C ASP A 235 -13.33 -21.13 31.71
N SER A 236 -12.63 -20.30 32.49
CA SER A 236 -13.18 -19.16 33.23
C SER A 236 -13.54 -17.96 32.34
N TYR A 237 -13.03 -17.88 31.10
CA TYR A 237 -13.38 -16.81 30.17
C TYR A 237 -14.89 -16.83 29.89
N ARG A 238 -15.50 -15.65 29.94
CA ARG A 238 -16.91 -15.39 29.65
C ARG A 238 -16.97 -14.29 28.59
N PRO A 239 -17.34 -14.64 27.34
CA PRO A 239 -17.55 -13.64 26.31
C PRO A 239 -18.54 -12.56 26.73
N VAL A 240 -18.18 -11.31 26.47
CA VAL A 240 -19.07 -10.17 26.74
C VAL A 240 -20.02 -10.00 25.55
N ARG A 241 -21.33 -10.03 25.83
CA ARG A 241 -22.35 -9.77 24.82
C ARG A 241 -22.30 -8.31 24.36
N PRO A 242 -22.23 -8.02 23.05
CA PRO A 242 -22.35 -6.67 22.52
C PRO A 242 -23.62 -5.96 22.99
N ARG A 243 -23.52 -4.66 23.26
CA ARG A 243 -24.68 -3.80 23.57
C ARG A 243 -25.54 -3.56 22.33
N THR A 244 -24.89 -3.43 21.17
CA THR A 244 -25.54 -3.27 19.87
C THR A 244 -25.24 -4.48 19.01
N MET A 245 -26.26 -5.28 18.71
CA MET A 245 -26.15 -6.40 17.79
C MET A 245 -26.54 -5.98 16.37
N GLY A 246 -25.99 -6.68 15.38
CA GLY A 246 -26.29 -6.45 13.97
C GLY A 246 -25.47 -5.32 13.36
N ARG A 247 -25.83 -4.97 12.12
CA ARG A 247 -25.13 -4.02 11.26
C ARG A 247 -25.47 -2.58 11.64
N VAL A 248 -24.45 -1.73 11.70
CA VAL A 248 -24.53 -0.29 11.92
C VAL A 248 -23.73 0.42 10.84
N LYS A 249 -24.36 1.38 10.18
CA LYS A 249 -23.74 2.25 9.16
C LYS A 249 -23.53 3.64 9.75
N LEU A 250 -22.34 4.18 9.51
CA LEU A 250 -21.94 5.54 9.84
C LEU A 250 -21.69 6.30 8.53
N ASP A 251 -22.71 7.02 8.08
CA ASP A 251 -22.72 7.74 6.79
C ASP A 251 -21.70 8.88 6.70
N LYS A 252 -21.26 9.42 7.84
CA LYS A 252 -20.29 10.51 7.90
C LYS A 252 -19.53 10.49 9.22
N ILE A 253 -18.21 10.46 9.12
CA ILE A 253 -17.29 10.65 10.24
C ILE A 253 -16.54 11.97 9.98
N GLY A 254 -16.66 12.92 10.91
CA GLY A 254 -16.04 14.23 10.77
C GLY A 254 -14.51 14.15 10.80
N VAL A 255 -13.85 14.79 9.84
CA VAL A 255 -12.38 14.83 9.76
C VAL A 255 -11.77 15.51 10.99
N ASP A 256 -12.44 16.53 11.54
CA ASP A 256 -12.10 17.21 12.79
C ASP A 256 -11.95 16.25 13.98
N THR A 257 -12.83 15.25 14.06
CA THR A 257 -12.82 14.22 15.11
C THR A 257 -11.63 13.28 14.95
N LEU A 258 -11.16 13.08 13.71
CA LEU A 258 -10.09 12.14 13.38
C LEU A 258 -8.69 12.74 13.48
N ILE A 259 -8.52 14.04 13.25
CA ILE A 259 -7.21 14.72 13.28
C ILE A 259 -6.37 14.35 14.53
N PRO A 260 -6.93 14.32 15.76
CA PRO A 260 -6.17 13.95 16.97
C PRO A 260 -5.66 12.50 16.98
N TYR A 261 -6.27 11.60 16.21
CA TYR A 261 -5.97 10.18 16.17
C TYR A 261 -4.97 9.79 15.07
N ILE A 262 -4.51 10.73 14.24
CA ILE A 262 -3.62 10.43 13.12
C ILE A 262 -2.24 10.00 13.64
N ASP A 263 -1.79 8.79 13.29
CA ASP A 263 -0.40 8.37 13.48
C ASP A 263 0.49 8.87 12.33
N TRP A 264 1.11 10.02 12.57
CA TRP A 264 2.03 10.67 11.64
C TRP A 264 3.33 9.90 11.39
N LYS A 265 3.66 8.85 12.18
CA LYS A 265 4.84 8.01 11.91
C LYS A 265 4.79 7.32 10.55
N PHE A 266 3.59 7.02 10.07
CA PHE A 266 3.37 6.37 8.78
C PHE A 266 3.19 7.35 7.62
N PHE A 267 2.95 8.64 7.90
CA PHE A 267 2.81 9.67 6.89
C PHE A 267 4.16 10.04 6.25
N PHE A 268 5.21 10.26 7.05
CA PHE A 268 6.53 10.65 6.54
C PHE A 268 7.18 9.61 5.62
N PRO A 269 7.14 8.29 5.93
CA PRO A 269 7.69 7.26 5.03
C PRO A 269 7.05 7.24 3.64
N ALA A 270 5.76 7.55 3.50
CA ALA A 270 5.10 7.67 2.20
C ALA A 270 5.73 8.78 1.34
N TRP A 271 6.36 9.77 1.98
CA TRP A 271 7.12 10.86 1.36
C TRP A 271 8.64 10.64 1.38
N ASN A 272 9.10 9.40 1.56
CA ASN A 272 10.52 9.04 1.67
C ASN A 272 11.27 9.85 2.76
N LEU A 273 10.56 10.20 3.84
CA LEU A 273 11.11 10.87 5.01
C LEU A 273 11.08 9.90 6.21
N SER A 274 12.05 10.03 7.11
CA SER A 274 12.14 9.15 8.28
C SER A 274 10.94 9.35 9.22
N ALA A 275 10.36 8.25 9.69
CA ALA A 275 9.25 8.27 10.65
C ALA A 275 9.55 9.13 11.89
N LYS A 276 10.82 9.25 12.31
CA LYS A 276 11.23 10.05 13.49
C LYS A 276 10.85 11.53 13.44
N PHE A 277 10.58 12.08 12.25
CA PHE A 277 10.14 13.47 12.13
C PHE A 277 8.72 13.69 12.64
N HIS A 278 7.95 12.62 12.91
CA HIS A 278 6.64 12.69 13.53
C HIS A 278 6.61 13.45 14.86
N THR A 279 7.75 13.62 15.53
CA THR A 279 7.83 14.40 16.78
C THR A 279 7.51 15.89 16.59
N ILE A 280 7.52 16.41 15.35
CA ILE A 280 7.04 17.76 15.03
C ILE A 280 5.59 17.99 15.47
N THR A 281 4.77 16.95 15.54
CA THR A 281 3.37 17.03 15.96
C THR A 281 3.20 17.49 17.41
N ARG A 282 4.27 17.41 18.21
CA ARG A 282 4.30 17.82 19.61
C ARG A 282 4.61 19.31 19.79
N ILE A 283 4.86 20.03 18.69
CA ILE A 283 5.31 21.42 18.69
C ILE A 283 4.20 22.29 18.13
N ALA A 284 3.81 23.30 18.91
CA ALA A 284 2.85 24.29 18.42
C ALA A 284 3.46 25.08 17.26
N ARG A 285 2.72 25.25 16.16
CA ARG A 285 3.20 25.92 14.94
C ARG A 285 3.80 27.32 15.17
N HIS A 286 3.32 28.03 16.19
CA HIS A 286 3.79 29.38 16.55
C HIS A 286 4.94 29.39 17.57
N ASP A 287 5.32 28.25 18.14
CA ASP A 287 6.43 28.14 19.10
C ASP A 287 7.77 27.99 18.35
N THR A 288 8.31 29.13 17.93
CA THR A 288 9.59 29.19 17.20
C THR A 288 10.75 28.65 18.04
N ALA A 289 10.73 28.84 19.36
CA ALA A 289 11.81 28.38 20.24
C ALA A 289 11.84 26.85 20.35
N ALA A 290 10.68 26.22 20.54
CA ALA A 290 10.58 24.76 20.54
C ALA A 290 10.90 24.16 19.17
N TYR A 291 10.47 24.81 18.08
CA TYR A 291 10.82 24.40 16.72
C TYR A 291 12.34 24.39 16.48
N GLU A 292 13.04 25.46 16.82
CA GLU A 292 14.51 25.51 16.65
C GLU A 292 15.22 24.48 17.53
N LYS A 293 14.75 24.27 18.77
CA LYS A 293 15.27 23.21 19.65
C LYS A 293 15.05 21.81 19.07
N TRP A 294 13.89 21.57 18.48
CA TRP A 294 13.58 20.30 17.82
C TRP A 294 14.43 20.09 16.58
N LYS A 295 14.60 21.11 15.74
CA LYS A 295 15.47 21.03 14.56
C LYS A 295 16.92 20.73 14.98
N ALA A 296 17.42 21.42 16.00
CA ALA A 296 18.75 21.22 16.56
C ALA A 296 18.94 19.86 17.27
N SER A 297 17.86 19.10 17.50
CA SER A 297 17.96 17.74 18.05
C SER A 297 18.39 16.70 17.01
N TYR A 298 18.36 17.05 15.73
CA TYR A 298 18.86 16.21 14.64
C TYR A 298 20.29 16.58 14.27
N ARG A 299 21.01 15.61 13.68
CA ARG A 299 22.35 15.82 13.14
C ARG A 299 22.32 16.88 12.04
N ASP A 300 23.43 17.59 11.84
CA ASP A 300 23.54 18.67 10.85
C ASP A 300 23.12 18.23 9.44
N ASP A 301 23.44 17.00 9.03
CA ASP A 301 23.06 16.41 7.74
C ASP A 301 21.56 16.08 7.60
N GLU A 302 20.79 16.18 8.68
CA GLU A 302 19.35 15.89 8.74
C GLU A 302 18.50 17.11 9.09
N GLN A 303 19.10 18.24 9.46
CA GLN A 303 18.34 19.45 9.83
C GLN A 303 17.53 20.00 8.65
N GLU A 304 18.08 19.95 7.44
CA GLU A 304 17.35 20.33 6.22
C GLU A 304 16.15 19.37 5.98
N LYS A 305 16.33 18.07 6.21
CA LYS A 305 15.23 17.08 6.14
C LYS A 305 14.16 17.36 7.17
N ALA A 306 14.55 17.71 8.39
CA ALA A 306 13.63 18.05 9.46
C ALA A 306 12.80 19.30 9.10
N GLN A 307 13.44 20.33 8.56
CA GLN A 307 12.74 21.53 8.10
C GLN A 307 11.71 21.23 7.01
N GLU A 308 12.06 20.40 6.03
CA GLU A 308 11.13 20.01 4.95
C GLU A 308 10.01 19.09 5.45
N ALA A 309 10.31 18.20 6.40
CA ALA A 309 9.30 17.40 7.08
C ALA A 309 8.29 18.29 7.83
N ALA A 310 8.75 19.33 8.52
CA ALA A 310 7.86 20.27 9.19
C ALA A 310 6.97 21.04 8.20
N LYS A 311 7.53 21.51 7.08
CA LYS A 311 6.73 22.16 6.01
C LYS A 311 5.66 21.23 5.46
N LEU A 312 6.03 19.99 5.13
CA LEU A 312 5.10 18.98 4.65
C LEU A 312 3.98 18.72 5.67
N PHE A 313 4.33 18.62 6.95
CA PHE A 313 3.36 18.45 8.03
C PHE A 313 2.39 19.63 8.12
N TYR A 314 2.86 20.88 8.00
CA TYR A 314 1.98 22.05 8.03
C TYR A 314 1.07 22.12 6.80
N ASP A 315 1.57 21.75 5.62
CA ASP A 315 0.75 21.65 4.40
C ASP A 315 -0.34 20.57 4.58
N ALA A 316 0.02 19.44 5.19
CA ALA A 316 -0.91 18.35 5.52
C ALA A 316 -1.99 18.79 6.53
N GLN A 317 -1.59 19.48 7.61
CA GLN A 317 -2.54 20.04 8.58
C GLN A 317 -3.48 21.07 7.96
N ALA A 318 -2.98 21.92 7.06
CA ALA A 318 -3.81 22.91 6.38
C ALA A 318 -4.86 22.23 5.48
N MET A 319 -4.49 21.18 4.76
CA MET A 319 -5.43 20.41 3.93
C MET A 319 -6.47 19.66 4.79
N LEU A 320 -6.05 19.05 5.89
CA LEU A 320 -6.97 18.41 6.85
C LEU A 320 -7.94 19.40 7.47
N GLN A 321 -7.46 20.59 7.86
CA GLN A 321 -8.31 21.64 8.40
C GLN A 321 -9.32 22.11 7.36
N ARG A 322 -8.91 22.26 6.10
CA ARG A 322 -9.85 22.58 5.02
C ARG A 322 -10.93 21.51 4.86
N PHE A 323 -10.58 20.23 4.90
CA PHE A 323 -11.56 19.14 4.86
C PHE A 323 -12.55 19.19 6.03
N ALA A 324 -12.07 19.56 7.23
CA ALA A 324 -12.92 19.77 8.39
C ALA A 324 -13.85 20.98 8.24
N ASP A 325 -13.33 22.12 7.78
CA ASP A 325 -14.08 23.37 7.60
C ASP A 325 -15.15 23.23 6.50
N GLU A 326 -14.81 22.56 5.40
CA GLU A 326 -15.73 22.24 4.30
C GLU A 326 -16.70 21.10 4.65
N GLN A 327 -16.49 20.43 5.78
CA GLN A 327 -17.26 19.27 6.24
C GLN A 327 -17.45 18.20 5.16
N VAL A 328 -16.36 17.84 4.48
CA VAL A 328 -16.37 16.80 3.45
C VAL A 328 -16.93 15.48 4.00
N ASP A 329 -17.55 14.67 3.14
CA ASP A 329 -18.17 13.39 3.49
C ASP A 329 -17.33 12.18 3.09
N TYR A 330 -16.01 12.37 2.94
CA TYR A 330 -15.10 11.34 2.45
C TYR A 330 -14.98 10.11 3.36
N VAL A 331 -15.19 10.29 4.68
CA VAL A 331 -14.98 9.25 5.67
C VAL A 331 -16.28 8.61 6.11
N LYS A 332 -16.44 7.32 5.79
CA LYS A 332 -17.62 6.49 6.07
C LYS A 332 -17.20 5.17 6.67
N ALA A 333 -18.08 4.58 7.47
CA ALA A 333 -17.83 3.27 8.04
C ALA A 333 -19.09 2.42 8.11
N VAL A 334 -18.91 1.12 8.06
CA VAL A 334 -19.94 0.15 8.40
C VAL A 334 -19.29 -0.93 9.26
N PHE A 335 -20.00 -1.35 10.30
CA PHE A 335 -19.59 -2.49 11.10
C PHE A 335 -20.80 -3.32 11.49
N GLY A 336 -20.57 -4.52 11.97
CA GLY A 336 -21.61 -5.34 12.57
C GLY A 336 -21.05 -6.21 13.67
N LEU A 337 -21.86 -6.45 14.70
CA LEU A 337 -21.53 -7.33 15.82
C LEU A 337 -22.50 -8.50 15.83
N TYR A 338 -21.97 -9.72 15.79
CA TYR A 338 -22.74 -10.93 15.53
C TYR A 338 -22.42 -12.01 16.57
N GLU A 339 -23.39 -12.89 16.83
CA GLU A 339 -23.08 -14.16 17.49
C GLU A 339 -22.19 -14.99 16.55
N ALA A 340 -21.15 -15.61 17.10
CA ALA A 340 -20.22 -16.43 16.35
C ALA A 340 -19.68 -17.59 17.17
N TYR A 341 -19.21 -18.61 16.47
CA TYR A 341 -18.50 -19.74 17.06
C TYR A 341 -17.39 -20.19 16.12
N SER A 342 -16.38 -20.87 16.67
CA SER A 342 -15.32 -21.50 15.90
C SER A 342 -15.53 -23.00 15.75
N GLU A 343 -15.11 -23.54 14.61
CA GLU A 343 -15.06 -24.98 14.31
C GLU A 343 -14.03 -25.20 13.19
N ASN A 344 -13.04 -26.08 13.39
CA ASN A 344 -12.04 -26.46 12.38
C ASN A 344 -11.37 -25.27 11.66
N ASP A 345 -10.69 -24.41 12.42
CA ASP A 345 -10.00 -23.21 11.93
C ASP A 345 -10.91 -22.19 11.20
N THR A 346 -12.22 -22.27 11.42
CA THR A 346 -13.23 -21.46 10.74
C THR A 346 -14.11 -20.78 11.77
N ILE A 347 -14.40 -19.50 11.57
CA ILE A 347 -15.37 -18.76 12.38
C ILE A 347 -16.67 -18.69 11.60
N PHE A 348 -17.77 -19.07 12.22
CA PHE A 348 -19.10 -18.95 11.63
C PHE A 348 -19.77 -17.68 12.13
N ILE A 349 -19.99 -16.72 11.23
CA ILE A 349 -20.61 -15.42 11.51
C ILE A 349 -21.96 -15.40 10.81
N ASP A 350 -23.06 -15.41 11.56
CA ASP A 350 -24.41 -15.53 10.99
C ASP A 350 -24.50 -16.69 9.96
N ARG A 351 -24.00 -17.87 10.36
CA ARG A 351 -23.87 -19.10 9.54
C ARG A 351 -22.95 -19.00 8.33
N THR A 352 -22.36 -17.84 8.05
CA THR A 352 -21.38 -17.67 6.98
C THR A 352 -20.02 -18.14 7.47
N PRO A 353 -19.36 -19.10 6.78
CA PRO A 353 -18.04 -19.56 7.17
C PRO A 353 -16.97 -18.53 6.78
N PHE A 354 -16.11 -18.19 7.73
CA PHE A 354 -14.87 -17.43 7.53
C PHE A 354 -13.69 -18.35 7.87
N PRO A 355 -13.13 -19.06 6.87
CA PRO A 355 -11.96 -19.91 7.08
C PRO A 355 -10.71 -19.08 7.36
N PHE A 356 -9.93 -19.50 8.35
CA PHE A 356 -8.59 -18.96 8.65
C PHE A 356 -7.50 -20.01 8.47
N LEU A 357 -6.29 -19.51 8.27
CA LEU A 357 -5.06 -20.29 8.31
C LEU A 357 -4.58 -20.44 9.77
N ARG A 358 -3.65 -21.37 9.96
CA ARG A 358 -2.97 -21.69 11.21
C ARG A 358 -1.47 -21.72 10.96
N GLN A 359 -0.70 -21.23 11.92
CA GLN A 359 0.76 -21.31 11.87
C GLN A 359 1.23 -22.78 11.81
N GLN A 360 2.24 -23.07 10.99
CA GLN A 360 2.86 -24.41 10.93
C GLN A 360 4.36 -24.41 11.16
N LYS A 361 5.00 -23.24 11.28
CA LYS A 361 6.43 -23.16 11.58
C LYS A 361 6.72 -23.74 12.96
N LYS A 362 7.49 -24.83 13.00
CA LYS A 362 7.90 -25.48 14.23
C LYS A 362 8.56 -24.50 15.20
N SER A 363 8.14 -24.54 16.45
CA SER A 363 8.69 -23.69 17.51
C SER A 363 8.84 -24.48 18.81
N ASP A 364 9.80 -24.10 19.65
CA ASP A 364 10.06 -24.77 20.93
C ASP A 364 8.88 -24.70 21.91
N LYS A 365 7.94 -23.78 21.68
CA LYS A 365 6.76 -23.59 22.53
C LYS A 365 5.60 -24.54 22.21
N ASN A 366 5.61 -25.18 21.04
CA ASN A 366 4.48 -25.96 20.53
C ASN A 366 3.14 -25.20 20.69
N GLU A 367 3.09 -23.98 20.17
CA GLU A 367 1.88 -23.16 20.10
C GLU A 367 1.73 -22.67 18.65
N TYR A 368 0.59 -22.99 18.04
CA TYR A 368 0.32 -22.67 16.64
C TYR A 368 -1.00 -21.93 16.51
N PHE A 369 -0.94 -20.61 16.37
CA PHE A 369 -2.15 -19.78 16.41
C PHE A 369 -2.95 -19.83 15.11
N SER A 370 -4.27 -19.83 15.24
CA SER A 370 -5.24 -19.41 14.23
C SER A 370 -6.14 -18.34 14.84
N LEU A 371 -6.64 -17.40 14.03
CA LEU A 371 -7.57 -16.36 14.53
C LEU A 371 -8.86 -16.96 15.09
N SER A 372 -9.26 -18.13 14.58
CA SER A 372 -10.42 -18.88 15.09
C SER A 372 -10.28 -19.32 16.55
N ASP A 373 -9.06 -19.41 17.09
CA ASP A 373 -8.81 -19.84 18.46
C ASP A 373 -9.33 -18.83 19.50
N PHE A 374 -9.55 -17.58 19.09
CA PHE A 374 -10.00 -16.48 19.95
C PHE A 374 -11.52 -16.30 19.98
N VAL A 375 -12.27 -17.25 19.40
CA VAL A 375 -13.73 -17.31 19.47
C VAL A 375 -14.11 -18.68 20.01
N ALA A 376 -15.04 -18.72 20.97
CA ALA A 376 -15.46 -19.96 21.61
C ALA A 376 -15.88 -21.02 20.57
N SER A 377 -15.44 -22.26 20.80
CA SER A 377 -15.74 -23.36 19.90
C SER A 377 -17.21 -23.77 20.01
N ARG A 378 -17.74 -24.34 18.93
CA ARG A 378 -19.09 -24.92 18.91
C ARG A 378 -19.30 -25.96 20.03
N GLU A 379 -18.27 -26.74 20.32
CA GLU A 379 -18.27 -27.79 21.35
C GLU A 379 -18.32 -27.22 22.78
N SER A 380 -17.84 -26.00 22.99
CA SER A 380 -17.84 -25.38 24.32
C SER A 380 -19.23 -24.96 24.79
N GLU A 381 -20.21 -24.91 23.89
CA GLU A 381 -21.58 -24.39 24.09
C GLU A 381 -21.64 -22.96 24.66
N LYS A 382 -20.51 -22.25 24.73
CA LYS A 382 -20.44 -20.85 25.13
C LYS A 382 -20.88 -19.98 23.97
N LYS A 383 -21.76 -19.01 24.25
CA LYS A 383 -22.08 -17.96 23.28
C LYS A 383 -20.96 -16.95 23.22
N ASP A 384 -20.35 -16.80 22.05
CA ASP A 384 -19.33 -15.80 21.77
C ASP A 384 -19.75 -14.91 20.60
N TYR A 385 -18.97 -13.87 20.36
CA TYR A 385 -19.30 -12.80 19.44
C TYR A 385 -18.08 -12.35 18.67
N ILE A 386 -18.33 -11.83 17.48
CA ILE A 386 -17.31 -11.24 16.63
C ILE A 386 -17.84 -9.97 16.00
N GLY A 387 -16.94 -9.02 15.76
CA GLY A 387 -17.25 -7.88 14.92
C GLY A 387 -16.67 -8.02 13.52
N ALA A 388 -17.31 -7.40 12.55
CA ALA A 388 -16.77 -7.16 11.22
C ALA A 388 -16.86 -5.67 10.91
N PHE A 389 -15.90 -5.12 10.17
CA PHE A 389 -15.92 -3.70 9.80
C PHE A 389 -15.36 -3.46 8.40
N ALA A 390 -15.82 -2.35 7.82
CA ALA A 390 -15.20 -1.72 6.67
C ALA A 390 -15.27 -0.19 6.84
N VAL A 391 -14.17 0.48 6.52
CA VAL A 391 -14.00 1.93 6.61
C VAL A 391 -13.46 2.41 5.27
N THR A 392 -13.95 3.54 4.79
CA THR A 392 -13.34 4.26 3.66
C THR A 392 -13.14 5.72 4.03
N ALA A 393 -12.09 6.33 3.47
CA ALA A 393 -11.81 7.75 3.58
C ALA A 393 -11.62 8.40 2.20
N GLY A 394 -12.19 7.83 1.14
CA GLY A 394 -12.02 8.33 -0.23
C GLY A 394 -13.30 8.43 -1.05
N ASP A 395 -14.47 8.14 -0.46
CA ASP A 395 -15.72 8.22 -1.21
C ASP A 395 -16.02 9.69 -1.58
N GLY A 396 -16.23 9.99 -2.85
CA GLY A 396 -16.39 11.37 -3.34
C GLY A 396 -15.10 12.19 -3.49
N ALA A 397 -13.94 11.67 -3.06
CA ALA A 397 -12.65 12.36 -3.17
C ALA A 397 -12.15 12.48 -4.63
N ASP A 398 -12.63 11.63 -5.53
CA ASP A 398 -12.20 11.54 -6.93
C ASP A 398 -12.36 12.86 -7.69
N ALA A 399 -13.42 13.62 -7.42
CA ALA A 399 -13.65 14.91 -8.08
C ALA A 399 -12.53 15.92 -7.77
N GLN A 400 -12.14 16.01 -6.49
CA GLN A 400 -11.08 16.91 -6.04
C GLN A 400 -9.69 16.42 -6.49
N MET A 401 -9.46 15.10 -6.49
CA MET A 401 -8.22 14.51 -7.01
C MET A 401 -8.06 14.81 -8.50
N LYS A 402 -9.12 14.60 -9.29
CA LYS A 402 -9.13 14.89 -10.73
C LYS A 402 -8.88 16.38 -11.01
N GLN A 403 -9.45 17.27 -10.21
CA GLN A 403 -9.17 18.70 -10.33
C GLN A 403 -7.67 19.00 -10.16
N TYR A 404 -7.00 18.41 -9.16
CA TYR A 404 -5.55 18.60 -9.00
C TYR A 404 -4.74 18.05 -10.17
N GLU A 405 -5.15 16.91 -10.74
CA GLU A 405 -4.51 16.33 -11.92
C GLU A 405 -4.66 17.22 -13.15
N GLU A 406 -5.88 17.74 -13.40
CA GLU A 406 -6.19 18.66 -14.50
C GLU A 406 -5.41 19.99 -14.37
N GLU A 407 -5.17 20.47 -13.15
CA GLU A 407 -4.38 21.67 -12.86
C GLU A 407 -2.85 21.41 -12.84
N GLY A 408 -2.42 20.16 -13.02
CA GLY A 408 -1.02 19.75 -12.91
C GLY A 408 -0.43 19.92 -11.50
N ASP A 409 -1.27 19.94 -10.46
CA ASP A 409 -0.87 20.04 -9.05
C ASP A 409 -0.63 18.66 -8.42
N ASP A 410 0.38 17.96 -8.95
CA ASP A 410 0.78 16.62 -8.48
C ASP A 410 1.08 16.59 -6.97
N TYR A 411 1.55 17.71 -6.41
CA TYR A 411 1.83 17.84 -4.99
C TYR A 411 0.56 17.72 -4.16
N SER A 412 -0.48 18.48 -4.51
CA SER A 412 -1.76 18.47 -3.79
C SER A 412 -2.50 17.16 -4.00
N ALA A 413 -2.45 16.58 -5.20
CA ALA A 413 -3.00 15.25 -5.48
C ALA A 413 -2.34 14.17 -4.60
N LEU A 414 -1.01 14.13 -4.55
CA LEU A 414 -0.26 13.16 -3.75
C LEU A 414 -0.45 13.38 -2.24
N LEU A 415 -0.51 14.63 -1.79
CA LEU A 415 -0.79 14.98 -0.40
C LEU A 415 -2.18 14.54 0.01
N MET A 416 -3.18 14.79 -0.83
CA MET A 416 -4.55 14.32 -0.61
C MET A 416 -4.60 12.80 -0.53
N LYS A 417 -4.07 12.06 -1.52
CA LYS A 417 -4.01 10.59 -1.48
C LYS A 417 -3.36 10.07 -0.19
N SER A 418 -2.22 10.63 0.20
CA SER A 418 -1.51 10.26 1.43
C SER A 418 -2.35 10.51 2.69
N LEU A 419 -3.12 11.59 2.72
CA LEU A 419 -4.00 11.95 3.83
C LEU A 419 -5.24 11.06 3.90
N LEU A 420 -5.87 10.73 2.76
CA LEU A 420 -7.02 9.82 2.73
C LEU A 420 -6.61 8.44 3.29
N ASP A 421 -5.44 7.91 2.90
CA ASP A 421 -4.91 6.66 3.47
C ASP A 421 -4.72 6.75 4.99
N ARG A 422 -4.21 7.88 5.50
CA ARG A 422 -4.09 8.09 6.94
C ARG A 422 -5.45 8.20 7.60
N LEU A 423 -6.43 8.85 6.99
CA LEU A 423 -7.79 8.99 7.51
C LEU A 423 -8.51 7.64 7.57
N ALA A 424 -8.31 6.74 6.61
CA ALA A 424 -8.91 5.40 6.64
C ALA A 424 -8.41 4.57 7.84
N GLU A 425 -7.10 4.57 8.08
CA GLU A 425 -6.47 3.92 9.24
C GLU A 425 -6.91 4.57 10.56
N THR A 426 -6.97 5.90 10.58
CA THR A 426 -7.35 6.68 11.76
C THR A 426 -8.82 6.44 12.13
N ALA A 427 -9.71 6.45 11.14
CA ALA A 427 -11.12 6.13 11.33
C ALA A 427 -11.32 4.68 11.77
N THR A 428 -10.46 3.75 11.34
CA THR A 428 -10.47 2.36 11.82
C THR A 428 -10.09 2.26 13.29
N GLU A 429 -9.06 2.97 13.75
CA GLU A 429 -8.69 3.01 15.19
C GLU A 429 -9.78 3.68 16.03
N TRP A 430 -10.32 4.82 15.56
CA TRP A 430 -11.42 5.53 16.20
C TRP A 430 -12.67 4.65 16.31
N LEU A 431 -13.04 3.97 15.21
CA LEU A 431 -14.18 3.05 15.20
C LEU A 431 -13.96 1.90 16.17
N HIS A 432 -12.74 1.34 16.21
CA HIS A 432 -12.42 0.26 17.13
C HIS A 432 -12.59 0.72 18.58
N GLU A 433 -12.10 1.89 18.95
CA GLU A 433 -12.32 2.47 20.29
C GLU A 433 -13.82 2.58 20.62
N LYS A 434 -14.62 3.10 19.68
CA LYS A 434 -16.08 3.19 19.84
C LYS A 434 -16.73 1.83 20.00
N VAL A 435 -16.27 0.82 19.26
CA VAL A 435 -16.75 -0.56 19.41
C VAL A 435 -16.41 -1.10 20.79
N ARG A 436 -15.17 -0.96 21.28
CA ARG A 436 -14.78 -1.45 22.62
C ARG A 436 -15.59 -0.82 23.75
N ARG A 437 -15.80 0.50 23.67
CA ARG A 437 -16.39 1.30 24.76
C ARG A 437 -17.92 1.36 24.72
N GLU A 438 -18.48 1.51 23.52
CA GLU A 438 -19.89 1.90 23.34
C GLU A 438 -20.72 0.77 22.71
N TYR A 439 -20.33 0.23 21.55
CA TYR A 439 -21.16 -0.71 20.80
C TYR A 439 -21.04 -2.16 21.29
N TRP A 440 -19.83 -2.67 21.46
CA TRP A 440 -19.58 -3.96 22.10
C TRP A 440 -19.60 -3.79 23.62
N GLY A 441 -18.86 -2.80 24.12
CA GLY A 441 -18.96 -2.35 25.51
C GLY A 441 -18.26 -3.24 26.53
N TYR A 442 -17.28 -4.04 26.12
CA TYR A 442 -16.46 -4.85 27.04
C TYR A 442 -15.39 -4.04 27.77
N ALA A 443 -15.12 -2.80 27.34
CA ALA A 443 -14.17 -1.88 27.98
C ALA A 443 -14.79 -0.47 28.12
N ALA A 444 -15.98 -0.38 28.73
CA ALA A 444 -16.76 0.86 28.77
C ALA A 444 -16.11 2.00 29.57
N ASP A 445 -15.27 1.65 30.54
CA ASP A 445 -14.52 2.53 31.42
C ASP A 445 -13.09 2.84 30.91
N GLU A 446 -12.74 2.36 29.71
CA GLU A 446 -11.45 2.64 29.06
C GLU A 446 -11.22 4.15 28.91
N GLN A 447 -10.06 4.63 29.36
CA GLN A 447 -9.59 6.01 29.24
C GLN A 447 -8.13 6.04 28.78
N LEU A 448 -7.87 5.47 27.60
CA LEU A 448 -6.52 5.43 27.03
C LEU A 448 -6.15 6.77 26.40
N SER A 449 -4.91 7.18 26.60
CA SER A 449 -4.32 8.26 25.80
C SER A 449 -4.06 7.78 24.36
N ILE A 450 -3.95 8.71 23.40
CA ILE A 450 -3.59 8.39 22.00
C ILE A 450 -2.29 7.58 21.92
N ALA A 451 -1.30 7.90 22.77
CA ALA A 451 -0.03 7.18 22.81
C ALA A 451 -0.20 5.71 23.26
N GLU A 452 -1.17 5.44 24.13
CA GLU A 452 -1.48 4.09 24.61
C GLU A 452 -2.33 3.31 23.63
N LEU A 453 -3.24 3.98 22.90
CA LEU A 453 -3.95 3.41 21.75
C LEU A 453 -2.94 2.92 20.70
N PHE A 454 -1.97 3.75 20.30
CA PHE A 454 -0.93 3.35 19.35
C PHE A 454 0.00 2.26 19.87
N ALA A 455 0.13 2.12 21.19
CA ALA A 455 0.85 1.03 21.83
C ALA A 455 -0.01 -0.23 22.03
N VAL A 456 -1.25 -0.24 21.52
CA VAL A 456 -2.20 -1.36 21.58
C VAL A 456 -2.43 -1.82 23.03
N LYS A 457 -2.55 -0.87 23.98
CA LYS A 457 -2.78 -1.16 25.41
C LYS A 457 -4.25 -1.44 25.76
N TYR A 458 -5.07 -1.78 24.78
CA TYR A 458 -6.46 -2.17 24.97
C TYR A 458 -6.63 -3.68 24.85
N GLN A 459 -7.72 -4.20 25.42
CA GLN A 459 -8.18 -5.56 25.20
C GLN A 459 -8.72 -5.71 23.77
N GLY A 460 -8.45 -6.87 23.15
CA GLY A 460 -8.96 -7.22 21.83
C GLY A 460 -8.09 -6.74 20.67
N ILE A 461 -8.37 -7.26 19.47
CA ILE A 461 -7.64 -6.94 18.24
C ILE A 461 -8.58 -6.68 17.08
N ARG A 462 -8.06 -6.03 16.04
CA ARG A 462 -8.75 -5.77 14.78
C ARG A 462 -7.96 -6.22 13.55
N PRO A 463 -7.72 -7.51 13.32
CA PRO A 463 -6.98 -7.97 12.16
C PRO A 463 -7.70 -7.58 10.87
N ALA A 464 -6.96 -6.95 9.97
CA ALA A 464 -7.43 -6.52 8.66
C ALA A 464 -6.99 -7.50 7.58
N VAL A 465 -7.75 -7.55 6.49
CA VAL A 465 -7.41 -8.37 5.32
C VAL A 465 -6.12 -7.86 4.66
N GLY A 466 -5.25 -8.77 4.24
CA GLY A 466 -3.93 -8.48 3.66
C GLY A 466 -2.80 -8.37 4.69
N TYR A 467 -3.12 -8.26 5.98
CA TYR A 467 -2.12 -8.27 7.05
C TYR A 467 -1.60 -9.70 7.30
N PRO A 468 -0.45 -9.86 7.97
CA PRO A 468 0.15 -11.18 8.20
C PRO A 468 -0.76 -12.21 8.90
N SER A 469 -1.79 -11.76 9.64
CA SER A 469 -2.78 -12.63 10.30
C SER A 469 -3.94 -13.06 9.38
N ILE A 470 -4.23 -12.30 8.32
CA ILE A 470 -5.25 -12.61 7.29
C ILE A 470 -4.62 -12.34 5.91
N PRO A 471 -3.64 -13.15 5.47
CA PRO A 471 -2.93 -12.89 4.21
C PRO A 471 -3.81 -13.11 2.96
N ASP A 472 -4.92 -13.84 3.08
CA ASP A 472 -5.85 -14.11 1.99
C ASP A 472 -6.76 -12.90 1.70
N GLN A 473 -6.47 -12.21 0.59
CA GLN A 473 -7.24 -11.05 0.14
C GLN A 473 -8.71 -11.37 -0.19
N THR A 474 -9.03 -12.62 -0.53
CA THR A 474 -10.41 -13.00 -0.92
C THR A 474 -11.40 -12.94 0.24
N VAL A 475 -10.91 -12.83 1.49
CA VAL A 475 -11.76 -12.57 2.67
C VAL A 475 -12.55 -11.27 2.53
N ASN A 476 -12.04 -10.29 1.76
CA ASN A 476 -12.78 -9.07 1.47
C ASN A 476 -14.12 -9.34 0.78
N PHE A 477 -14.26 -10.37 -0.07
CA PHE A 477 -15.56 -10.69 -0.70
C PHE A 477 -16.61 -11.11 0.33
N LEU A 478 -16.20 -11.84 1.37
CA LEU A 478 -17.08 -12.25 2.46
C LEU A 478 -17.49 -11.03 3.30
N LEU A 479 -16.53 -10.17 3.64
CA LEU A 479 -16.79 -8.95 4.40
C LEU A 479 -17.67 -7.96 3.63
N HIS A 480 -17.40 -7.79 2.33
CA HIS A 480 -18.16 -6.94 1.42
C HIS A 480 -19.64 -7.33 1.42
N LYS A 481 -19.92 -8.63 1.26
CA LYS A 481 -21.29 -9.17 1.31
C LYS A 481 -21.92 -9.06 2.69
N LEU A 482 -21.20 -9.41 3.76
CA LEU A 482 -21.71 -9.39 5.13
C LEU A 482 -22.10 -7.97 5.56
N LEU A 483 -21.32 -6.97 5.16
CA LEU A 483 -21.46 -5.59 5.58
C LEU A 483 -22.16 -4.69 4.56
N ALA A 484 -22.49 -5.18 3.37
CA ALA A 484 -23.03 -4.38 2.27
C ALA A 484 -22.22 -3.07 2.09
N THR A 485 -20.91 -3.20 1.86
CA THR A 485 -20.00 -2.04 1.89
C THR A 485 -20.17 -1.12 0.69
N GLU A 486 -20.88 -1.54 -0.35
CA GLU A 486 -21.30 -0.69 -1.46
C GLU A 486 -22.14 0.51 -0.98
N GLU A 487 -22.87 0.36 0.14
CA GLU A 487 -23.65 1.46 0.72
C GLU A 487 -22.79 2.59 1.31
N ILE A 488 -21.50 2.33 1.55
CA ILE A 488 -20.52 3.33 1.98
C ILE A 488 -19.50 3.65 0.87
N GLY A 489 -19.80 3.29 -0.38
CA GLY A 489 -18.97 3.61 -1.55
C GLY A 489 -17.83 2.63 -1.82
N ILE A 490 -17.67 1.55 -1.03
CA ILE A 490 -16.62 0.56 -1.25
C ILE A 490 -17.08 -0.47 -2.29
N SER A 491 -16.30 -0.61 -3.36
CA SER A 491 -16.37 -1.68 -4.36
C SER A 491 -15.12 -2.56 -4.31
N LEU A 492 -15.18 -3.76 -4.90
CA LEU A 492 -14.06 -4.69 -4.96
C LEU A 492 -13.63 -4.99 -6.39
N THR A 493 -12.31 -5.11 -6.59
CA THR A 493 -11.75 -5.70 -7.81
C THR A 493 -11.95 -7.21 -7.84
N GLU A 494 -11.66 -7.85 -8.97
CA GLU A 494 -11.68 -9.31 -9.13
C GLU A 494 -10.75 -10.08 -8.16
N ASN A 495 -9.73 -9.40 -7.62
CA ASN A 495 -8.80 -9.97 -6.63
C ASN A 495 -9.14 -9.54 -5.19
N GLY A 496 -10.28 -8.91 -4.96
CA GLY A 496 -10.74 -8.51 -3.63
C GLY A 496 -10.01 -7.28 -3.09
N VAL A 497 -9.47 -6.42 -3.97
CA VAL A 497 -8.91 -5.13 -3.55
C VAL A 497 -10.01 -4.10 -3.46
N MET A 498 -10.01 -3.28 -2.41
CA MET A 498 -11.03 -2.26 -2.19
C MET A 498 -10.76 -1.00 -3.00
N TYR A 499 -11.84 -0.44 -3.55
CA TYR A 499 -11.88 0.90 -4.11
C TYR A 499 -13.00 1.69 -3.43
N PRO A 500 -12.77 2.92 -2.92
CA PRO A 500 -11.53 3.70 -2.96
C PRO A 500 -10.34 3.02 -2.25
N ASN A 501 -9.11 3.30 -2.70
CA ASN A 501 -7.90 2.67 -2.16
C ASN A 501 -7.70 2.94 -0.66
N ALA A 502 -8.09 4.13 -0.22
CA ALA A 502 -8.10 4.54 1.18
C ALA A 502 -9.26 3.85 1.93
N SER A 503 -9.24 2.52 1.98
CA SER A 503 -10.23 1.70 2.66
C SER A 503 -9.57 0.55 3.42
N VAL A 504 -10.17 0.19 4.55
CA VAL A 504 -9.72 -0.90 5.42
C VAL A 504 -10.91 -1.76 5.80
N SER A 505 -10.77 -3.08 5.74
CA SER A 505 -11.78 -4.00 6.24
C SER A 505 -11.15 -5.15 7.02
N GLY A 506 -11.90 -5.69 7.97
CA GLY A 506 -11.41 -6.70 8.89
C GLY A 506 -12.45 -7.15 9.89
N LEU A 507 -11.94 -7.74 10.98
CA LEU A 507 -12.74 -8.29 12.06
C LEU A 507 -12.35 -7.67 13.39
N PHE A 508 -13.24 -7.69 14.37
CA PHE A 508 -12.98 -7.33 15.76
C PHE A 508 -13.06 -8.58 16.64
N PHE A 509 -12.03 -8.80 17.47
CA PHE A 509 -12.00 -9.86 18.47
C PHE A 509 -11.94 -9.23 19.85
N ALA A 510 -12.76 -9.71 20.78
CA ALA A 510 -12.81 -9.20 22.15
C ALA A 510 -11.99 -10.03 23.15
N HIS A 511 -11.51 -11.21 22.76
CA HIS A 511 -10.78 -12.09 23.68
C HIS A 511 -9.51 -11.40 24.23
N PRO A 512 -9.26 -11.39 25.54
CA PRO A 512 -8.12 -10.67 26.13
C PRO A 512 -6.75 -11.18 25.66
N ASP A 513 -6.62 -12.49 25.43
CA ASP A 513 -5.37 -13.07 24.90
C ASP A 513 -5.24 -13.03 23.38
N SER A 514 -6.21 -12.42 22.67
CA SER A 514 -6.09 -12.23 21.23
C SER A 514 -4.91 -11.31 20.91
N LYS A 515 -4.14 -11.68 19.89
CA LYS A 515 -2.91 -10.98 19.51
C LYS A 515 -2.69 -11.04 18.01
N TYR A 516 -1.95 -10.06 17.49
CA TYR A 516 -1.47 -10.08 16.12
C TYR A 516 -0.32 -11.08 15.98
N PHE A 517 -0.37 -11.92 14.95
CA PHE A 517 0.69 -12.87 14.61
C PHE A 517 0.80 -13.03 13.09
N SER A 518 1.95 -13.49 12.61
CA SER A 518 2.14 -13.83 11.19
C SER A 518 1.86 -15.32 10.99
N ILE A 519 1.07 -15.67 9.98
CA ILE A 519 0.82 -17.07 9.59
C ILE A 519 2.13 -17.77 9.18
N GLY A 520 3.02 -17.07 8.49
CA GLY A 520 4.26 -17.65 7.97
C GLY A 520 4.00 -18.66 6.84
N GLU A 521 4.94 -19.59 6.66
CA GLU A 521 4.83 -20.66 5.67
C GLU A 521 3.82 -21.74 6.11
N ILE A 522 3.04 -22.25 5.16
CA ILE A 522 2.04 -23.31 5.33
C ILE A 522 2.36 -24.50 4.42
N THR A 523 1.91 -25.68 4.80
CA THR A 523 2.03 -26.89 3.98
C THR A 523 0.96 -26.93 2.89
N GLU A 524 1.22 -27.70 1.83
CA GLU A 524 0.24 -28.01 0.78
C GLU A 524 -1.03 -28.68 1.36
N GLU A 525 -0.87 -29.50 2.42
CA GLU A 525 -2.00 -30.08 3.17
C GLU A 525 -2.95 -29.00 3.71
N GLN A 526 -2.41 -27.92 4.29
CA GLN A 526 -3.22 -26.82 4.79
C GLN A 526 -3.84 -26.00 3.65
N LEU A 527 -3.14 -25.80 2.54
CA LEU A 527 -3.69 -25.13 1.36
C LEU A 527 -4.94 -25.87 0.85
N ASP A 528 -4.86 -27.20 0.72
CA ASP A 528 -5.96 -28.04 0.27
C ASP A 528 -7.15 -28.04 1.25
N ASP A 529 -6.87 -28.13 2.55
CA ASP A 529 -7.89 -28.01 3.60
C ASP A 529 -8.57 -26.63 3.58
N TYR A 530 -7.79 -25.56 3.44
CA TYR A 530 -8.28 -24.19 3.37
C TYR A 530 -9.18 -23.96 2.15
N ALA A 531 -8.75 -24.42 0.97
CA ALA A 531 -9.52 -24.36 -0.26
C ALA A 531 -10.86 -25.11 -0.13
N ARG A 532 -10.85 -26.30 0.49
CA ARG A 532 -12.07 -27.08 0.75
C ARG A 532 -13.02 -26.32 1.68
N ARG A 533 -12.52 -25.72 2.76
CA ARG A 533 -13.35 -24.92 3.70
C ARG A 533 -13.94 -23.67 3.06
N LYS A 534 -13.26 -23.08 2.07
CA LYS A 534 -13.75 -21.97 1.26
C LYS A 534 -14.65 -22.40 0.09
N ASN A 535 -14.80 -23.70 -0.16
CA ASN A 535 -15.51 -24.26 -1.30
C ASN A 535 -14.98 -23.76 -2.66
N VAL A 536 -13.64 -23.74 -2.80
CA VAL A 536 -12.92 -23.37 -4.03
C VAL A 536 -11.86 -24.42 -4.37
N LYS A 537 -11.31 -24.35 -5.58
CA LYS A 537 -10.18 -25.21 -5.97
C LYS A 537 -8.87 -24.70 -5.34
N PRO A 538 -7.91 -25.57 -4.97
CA PRO A 538 -6.61 -25.16 -4.43
C PRO A 538 -5.87 -24.14 -5.31
N GLU A 539 -5.92 -24.30 -6.63
CA GLU A 539 -5.24 -23.37 -7.56
C GLU A 539 -5.80 -21.94 -7.53
N GLU A 540 -7.08 -21.78 -7.22
CA GLU A 540 -7.72 -20.46 -7.17
C GLU A 540 -7.25 -19.67 -5.95
N ILE A 541 -6.95 -20.34 -4.84
CA ILE A 541 -6.46 -19.70 -3.60
C ILE A 541 -4.93 -19.64 -3.53
N ARG A 542 -4.23 -20.54 -4.23
CA ARG A 542 -2.76 -20.59 -4.30
C ARG A 542 -2.17 -19.23 -4.67
N LYS A 543 -2.73 -18.55 -5.68
CA LYS A 543 -2.24 -17.23 -6.13
C LYS A 543 -2.27 -16.14 -5.04
N PHE A 544 -3.18 -16.24 -4.07
CA PHE A 544 -3.29 -15.29 -2.95
C PHE A 544 -2.33 -15.63 -1.80
N LEU A 545 -1.91 -16.90 -1.72
CA LEU A 545 -1.08 -17.42 -0.64
C LEU A 545 0.35 -17.76 -1.09
N LEU A 546 0.79 -17.30 -2.27
CA LEU A 546 2.15 -17.56 -2.78
C LEU A 546 3.25 -17.12 -1.82
N ALA A 547 3.06 -16.03 -1.08
CA ALA A 547 4.01 -15.57 -0.08
C ALA A 547 4.06 -16.48 1.18
N ASN A 548 3.06 -17.35 1.35
CA ASN A 548 2.93 -18.30 2.45
C ASN A 548 3.27 -19.75 2.02
N LEU A 549 3.57 -19.99 0.74
CA LEU A 549 3.96 -21.31 0.23
C LEU A 549 5.49 -21.30 0.00
N GLY A 550 6.20 -22.15 0.74
CA GLY A 550 7.67 -22.23 0.75
C GLY A 550 8.31 -22.64 -0.56
#